data_AF-A0A368NPT5-F1
#
_entry.id   AF-A0A368NPT5-F1
#
_cell.length_a   1.000
_cell.length_b   1.000
_cell.length_c   1.000
_cell.angle_alpha   90.00
_cell.angle_beta   90.00
_cell.angle_gamma   90.00
#
_symmetry.space_group_name_H-M   'P 1'
#
loop_
_entity.id
_entity.type
_entity.pdbx_description
1 polymer ?
#
loop_
_entity_poly.entity_id
_entity_poly.type
_entity_poly.pdbx_seq_one_letter_code
_entity_poly.pdbx_strand_id
1 'polypeptide(L)' 'MQHDTITVLYYDIQDLQQIRRRCFYNMKDTKGGRVILPEHFRQTSLIVAVLEGDCEVLNTLGERYAQLPPAANF' A
#
# COMPACT_ATOMS: atom_id res chain seq x y z
N MET A 1 14.15 -3.90 16.65
CA MET A 1 14.39 -4.32 15.26
C MET A 1 14.39 -3.06 14.42
N GLN A 2 15.32 -2.92 13.48
CA GLN A 2 15.43 -1.76 12.61
C GLN A 2 14.89 -2.20 11.26
N HIS A 3 13.79 -1.60 10.80
CA HIS A 3 13.15 -1.97 9.54
C HIS A 3 13.77 -1.15 8.42
N ASP A 4 14.75 -1.73 7.73
CA ASP A 4 15.44 -1.05 6.63
C ASP A 4 14.55 -0.80 5.42
N THR A 5 13.42 -1.50 5.31
CA THR A 5 12.46 -1.29 4.23
C THR A 5 11.05 -1.27 4.80
N ILE A 6 10.24 -0.31 4.34
CA ILE A 6 8.80 -0.29 4.58
C ILE A 6 8.06 -0.07 3.29
N THR A 7 6.82 -0.56 3.24
CA THR A 7 5.88 -0.31 2.14
C THR A 7 4.72 0.52 2.64
N VAL A 8 4.43 1.62 1.95
CA VAL A 8 3.28 2.46 2.25
C VAL A 8 2.21 2.25 1.20
N LEU A 9 1.01 1.90 1.65
CA LEU A 9 -0.20 1.88 0.83
C LEU A 9 -0.92 3.21 0.99
N TYR A 10 -1.27 3.86 -0.11
CA TYR A 10 -1.88 5.19 -0.10
C TYR A 10 -2.73 5.44 -1.34
N TYR A 11 -3.64 6.39 -1.24
CA TYR A 11 -4.25 7.02 -2.41
C TYR A 11 -3.56 8.35 -2.69
N ASP A 12 -3.47 8.73 -3.96
CA ASP A 12 -3.11 10.10 -4.33
C ASP A 12 -4.31 10.99 -4.02
N ILE A 13 -4.10 12.12 -3.34
CA ILE A 13 -5.23 13.00 -3.00
C ILE A 13 -5.92 13.61 -4.24
N GLN A 14 -5.23 13.64 -5.38
CA GLN A 14 -5.78 14.07 -6.66
C GLN A 14 -6.47 12.92 -7.42
N ASP A 15 -6.26 11.67 -7.00
CA ASP A 15 -6.78 10.47 -7.65
C ASP A 15 -7.03 9.35 -6.62
N LEU A 16 -8.27 9.30 -6.13
CA LEU A 16 -8.74 8.33 -5.14
C LEU A 16 -9.27 7.02 -5.76
N GLN A 17 -9.09 6.79 -7.06
CA GLN A 17 -9.68 5.63 -7.74
C GLN A 17 -8.86 4.35 -7.57
N GLN A 18 -7.56 4.47 -7.31
CA GLN A 18 -6.62 3.35 -7.29
C GLN A 18 -5.70 3.43 -6.07
N ILE A 19 -5.58 2.32 -5.35
CA ILE A 19 -4.59 2.23 -4.28
C ILE A 19 -3.19 2.11 -4.90
N ARG A 20 -2.25 2.91 -4.39
CA ARG A 20 -0.86 2.92 -4.82
C ARG A 20 0.03 2.37 -3.70
N ARG A 21 1.17 1.81 -4.09
CA ARG A 21 2.21 1.38 -3.15
C ARG A 21 3.49 2.18 -3.36
N ARG A 22 4.23 2.44 -2.28
CA ARG A 22 5.58 2.99 -2.35
C ARG A 22 6.48 2.40 -1.27
N CYS A 23 7.62 1.87 -1.69
CA CYS A 23 8.63 1.37 -0.78
C CYS A 23 9.59 2.51 -0.38
N PHE A 24 9.94 2.58 0.90
CA PHE A 24 10.96 3.46 1.43
C PHE A 24 12.06 2.60 2.06
N TYR A 25 13.30 2.96 1.77
CA TYR A 25 14.49 2.26 2.24
C TYR A 25 15.24 3.10 3.28
N ASN A 26 15.98 2.44 4.15
CA ASN A 26 16.77 3.02 5.24
C ASN A 26 15.93 3.88 6.20
N MET A 27 14.67 3.49 6.41
CA MET A 27 13.78 4.22 7.31
C MET A 27 14.11 3.87 8.76
N LYS A 28 14.45 4.89 9.56
CA LYS A 28 14.64 4.70 10.98
C LYS A 28 13.28 4.71 11.67
N ASP A 29 12.99 3.60 12.32
CA ASP A 29 11.82 3.48 13.15
C ASP A 29 11.95 4.36 14.40
N THR A 30 10.86 5.02 14.80
CA THR A 30 10.83 5.72 16.09
C THR A 30 10.55 4.72 17.22
N LYS A 31 10.88 5.08 18.47
CA LYS A 31 10.59 4.21 19.64
C LYS A 31 9.09 3.88 19.66
N GLY A 32 8.75 2.63 19.34
CA GLY A 32 7.37 2.14 19.32
C GLY A 32 6.85 1.63 17.96
N GLY A 33 7.70 1.42 16.95
CA GLY A 33 7.28 0.81 15.67
C GLY A 33 6.58 1.78 14.72
N ARG A 34 6.75 3.09 14.95
CA ARG A 34 6.15 4.14 14.12
C ARG A 34 7.20 4.72 13.19
N VAL A 35 6.94 4.70 11.90
CA VAL A 35 7.78 5.36 10.90
C VAL A 35 7.29 6.77 10.61
N ILE A 36 8.23 7.72 10.54
CA ILE A 36 7.93 9.09 10.11
C ILE A 36 8.17 9.18 8.59
N LEU A 37 7.08 9.29 7.83
CA LEU A 37 7.14 9.51 6.39
C LEU A 37 7.55 10.95 6.06
N PRO A 38 8.22 11.19 4.90
CA PRO A 38 8.57 12.53 4.45
C PRO A 38 7.35 13.45 4.34
N GLU A 39 7.51 14.72 4.69
CA GLU A 39 6.39 15.68 4.75
C GLU A 39 5.68 15.85 3.41
N HIS A 40 6.43 16.03 2.32
CA HIS A 40 5.86 16.15 0.97
C HIS A 40 4.97 14.95 0.61
N PHE A 41 5.37 13.74 1.03
CA PHE A 41 4.62 12.53 0.75
C PHE A 41 3.30 12.52 1.52
N ARG A 42 3.30 12.96 2.79
CA ARG A 42 2.08 13.07 3.61
C ARG A 42 1.11 14.14 3.11
N GLN A 43 1.59 15.17 2.42
CA GLN A 43 0.74 16.24 1.89
C GLN A 43 0.00 15.83 0.62
N THR A 44 0.57 14.93 -0.19
CA THR A 44 -0.03 14.49 -1.46
C THR A 44 -0.65 13.09 -1.40
N SER A 45 -0.58 12.42 -0.24
CA SER A 45 -0.98 11.03 -0.09
C SER A 45 -1.92 10.83 1.08
N LEU A 46 -3.07 10.20 0.81
CA LEU A 46 -3.94 9.65 1.84
C LEU A 46 -3.42 8.28 2.25
N ILE A 47 -2.71 8.22 3.37
CA ILE A 47 -2.05 6.99 3.86
C ILE A 47 -3.09 6.00 4.38
N VAL A 48 -3.08 4.79 3.84
CA VAL A 48 -3.96 3.67 4.24
C VAL A 48 -3.25 2.78 5.26
N ALA A 49 -2.03 2.34 4.95
CA ALA A 49 -1.26 1.44 5.80
C ALA A 49 0.24 1.61 5.58
N VAL A 50 1.02 1.31 6.62
CA VAL A 50 2.48 1.20 6.56
C VAL A 50 2.83 -0.22 6.98
N LEU A 51 3.55 -0.93 6.13
CA LEU A 51 3.92 -2.34 6.27
C LEU A 51 5.43 -2.44 6.40
N GLU A 52 5.90 -3.41 7.18
CA GLU A 52 7.31 -3.78 7.24
C GLU A 52 7.71 -4.57 5.98
N GLY A 53 8.86 -4.24 5.39
CA GLY A 53 9.43 -4.92 4.23
C GLY A 53 8.96 -4.36 2.89
N ASP A 54 9.40 -5.02 1.81
CA ASP A 54 8.91 -4.79 0.44
C ASP A 54 7.70 -5.69 0.21
N CYS A 55 6.52 -5.08 0.19
CA CYS A 55 5.26 -5.79 0.01
C CYS A 55 4.69 -5.51 -1.37
N GLU A 56 4.21 -6.56 -2.03
CA GLU A 56 3.43 -6.46 -3.25
C GLU A 56 1.94 -6.52 -2.94
N VAL A 57 1.17 -5.65 -3.59
CA VAL A 57 -0.30 -5.68 -3.48
C VAL A 57 -0.80 -6.66 -4.53
N LEU A 58 -1.21 -7.84 -4.09
CA LEU A 58 -1.70 -8.90 -4.98
C LEU A 58 -3.15 -8.68 -5.38
N ASN A 59 -3.98 -8.18 -4.45
CA ASN A 59 -5.38 -7.90 -4.69
C ASN A 59 -5.80 -6.65 -3.91
N THR A 60 -6.90 -6.03 -4.33
CA THR A 60 -7.46 -4.83 -3.69
C THR A 60 -8.90 -5.03 -3.20
N LEU A 61 -9.33 -4.22 -2.22
CA LEU A 61 -10.68 -4.32 -1.68
C LEU A 61 -11.71 -4.02 -2.78
N GLY A 62 -12.63 -4.95 -3.01
CA GLY A 62 -13.66 -4.83 -4.05
C GLY A 62 -13.35 -5.61 -5.33
N GLU A 63 -12.14 -6.17 -5.45
CA GLU A 63 -11.81 -7.16 -6.47
C GLU A 63 -12.61 -8.44 -6.19
N ARG A 64 -13.80 -8.52 -6.80
CA ARG A 64 -14.59 -9.74 -6.79
C ARG A 64 -13.84 -10.73 -7.68
N TYR A 65 -13.47 -11.88 -7.12
CA TYR A 65 -13.05 -13.03 -7.90
C TYR A 65 -14.23 -13.45 -8.78
N ALA A 66 -14.32 -12.90 -9.98
CA ALA A 66 -15.30 -13.32 -10.96
C ALA A 66 -14.83 -14.68 -11.49
N GLN A 67 -15.20 -15.76 -10.79
CA GLN A 67 -15.33 -17.04 -11.48
C GLN A 67 -16.45 -16.86 -12.49
N LEU A 68 -16.11 -16.48 -13.72
CA LEU A 68 -16.95 -16.82 -14.85
C LEU A 68 -17.14 -18.34 -14.78
N PRO A 69 -18.37 -18.87 -14.61
CA PRO A 69 -18.58 -20.29 -14.80
C PRO A 69 -18.06 -20.62 -16.21
N PRO A 70 -17.36 -21.76 -16.40
CA PRO A 70 -16.94 -22.18 -17.72
C PRO A 70 -18.18 -22.14 -18.61
N ALA A 71 -18.07 -21.46 -19.75
CA ALA A 71 -19.18 -21.17 -20.65
C ALA A 71 -20.09 -22.40 -20.76
N ALA A 72 -21.31 -22.28 -20.26
CA ALA A 72 -22.29 -23.35 -20.39
C ALA A 72 -22.58 -23.47 -21.89
N ASN A 73 -22.08 -24.53 -22.51
CA ASN A 73 -22.46 -24.92 -23.85
C ASN A 73 -23.96 -25.29 -23.81
N PHE A 74 -24.81 -24.37 -24.27
CA PHE A 74 -26.19 -24.64 -24.66
C PHE A 74 -26.33 -24.43 -26.16
#